data_AF-A0AAX4HRW6-F1
#
_entry.id   AF-A0AAX4HRW6-F1
#
_cell.length_a   1.000
_cell.length_b   1.000
_cell.length_c   1.000
_cell.angle_alpha   90.00
_cell.angle_beta   90.00
_cell.angle_gamma   90.00
#
_symmetry.space_group_name_H-M   'P 1'
#
loop_
_entity.id
_entity.type
_entity.pdbx_description
1 polymer ?
#
loop_
_entity_poly.entity_id
_entity_poly.type
_entity_poly.pdbx_seq_one_letter_code
_entity_poly.pdbx_strand_id
1 'polypeptide(L)'
;MLRSSSFILALLMLAACQPAQEELKFDAPNALVEKQQQLNYASEIQMADRAYVESVLLQIFNASGTSAATYIQSDIYQKVEFGGACDFYSTSDLSPTTVEFPREQCYTGMGVVQNPNNNPMRYSLTTKVCERLVVDSARMDVVKAKIFSNNQWEAPSDASIQRAWSLFFPIESASPAVVKDLKAIADVSSGNEDAWKNIILTMCISPEWQVL
;
A
#
# COMPACT_ATOMS: atom_id res chain seq x y z
N MET A 1 43.17 -26.28 56.20
CA MET A 1 44.49 -25.69 56.53
C MET A 1 44.69 -24.51 55.57
N LEU A 2 44.54 -23.27 56.05
CA LEU A 2 45.63 -22.30 56.32
C LEU A 2 46.47 -22.00 55.07
N ARG A 3 46.28 -20.84 54.44
CA ARG A 3 47.17 -19.64 54.44
C ARG A 3 47.58 -19.41 52.97
N SER A 4 47.89 -18.24 52.43
CA SER A 4 48.08 -16.85 52.84
C SER A 4 48.04 -16.05 51.53
N SER A 5 47.32 -14.94 51.48
CA SER A 5 47.86 -13.57 51.35
C SER A 5 49.02 -13.39 50.37
N SER A 6 48.80 -12.58 49.32
CA SER A 6 49.67 -11.44 49.00
C SER A 6 48.95 -10.44 48.08
N PHE A 7 48.73 -9.26 48.66
CA PHE A 7 48.53 -7.97 48.01
C PHE A 7 49.74 -7.59 47.15
N ILE A 8 49.53 -6.89 46.03
CA ILE A 8 50.31 -5.75 45.47
C ILE A 8 49.52 -5.29 44.23
N LEU A 9 48.78 -4.19 44.32
CA LEU A 9 49.15 -2.86 43.80
C LEU A 9 49.17 -2.78 42.25
N ALA A 10 48.03 -2.40 41.67
CA ALA A 10 47.99 -1.73 40.37
C ALA A 10 46.84 -0.71 40.39
N LEU A 11 47.13 0.40 41.08
CA LEU A 11 46.45 1.69 40.88
C LEU A 11 46.82 2.21 39.48
N LEU A 12 45.95 3.06 38.92
CA LEU A 12 46.06 3.79 37.64
C LEU A 12 45.50 3.05 36.42
N MET A 13 44.29 3.44 36.02
CA MET A 13 43.94 3.94 34.67
C MET A 13 42.44 4.31 34.66
N LEU A 14 42.03 5.23 35.54
CA LEU A 14 40.82 6.03 35.33
C LEU A 14 41.25 7.24 34.49
N ALA A 15 41.57 6.98 33.22
CA ALA A 15 41.80 8.03 32.24
C ALA A 15 40.48 8.32 31.54
N ALA A 16 40.06 9.57 31.65
CA ALA A 16 38.83 10.14 31.14
C ALA A 16 38.57 9.84 29.66
N CYS A 17 37.48 9.14 29.37
CA CYS A 17 36.77 9.30 28.10
C CYS A 17 35.66 10.33 28.32
N GLN A 18 36.00 11.62 28.24
CA GLN A 18 34.98 12.63 27.92
C GLN A 18 34.75 12.57 26.41
N PRO A 19 33.53 12.27 25.92
CA PRO A 19 33.24 12.41 24.51
C PRO A 19 33.41 13.90 24.15
N ALA A 20 34.20 14.15 23.12
CA ALA A 20 34.35 15.48 22.54
C ALA A 20 32.94 16.00 22.19
N GLN A 21 32.62 17.21 22.64
CA GLN A 21 31.43 17.91 22.17
C GLN A 21 31.65 18.25 20.70
N GLU A 22 31.12 17.40 19.83
CA GLU A 22 31.01 17.69 18.41
C GLU A 22 29.98 18.81 18.27
N GLU A 23 30.45 20.04 18.00
CA GLU A 23 29.58 21.13 17.60
C GLU A 23 28.85 20.70 16.32
N LEU A 24 27.54 20.47 16.45
CA LEU A 24 26.62 20.29 15.34
C LEU A 24 26.64 21.57 14.48
N LYS A 25 27.53 21.59 13.49
CA LYS A 25 27.49 22.57 12.41
C LYS A 25 26.26 22.30 11.55
N PHE A 26 25.24 23.12 11.73
CA PHE A 26 24.16 23.25 10.76
C PHE A 26 24.70 24.03 9.56
N ASP A 27 25.43 23.34 8.68
CA ASP A 27 25.68 23.87 7.35
C ASP A 27 24.33 23.96 6.65
N ALA A 28 23.97 25.18 6.22
CA ALA A 28 22.74 25.41 5.49
C ALA A 28 22.72 24.48 4.26
N PRO A 29 21.62 23.76 4.00
CA PRO A 29 21.55 22.82 2.89
C PRO A 29 21.90 23.56 1.60
N ASN A 30 22.92 23.07 0.92
CA ASN A 30 23.35 23.63 -0.35
C ASN A 30 22.22 23.36 -1.35
N ALA A 31 21.56 24.42 -1.84
CA ALA A 31 20.35 24.32 -2.68
C ALA A 31 20.52 23.42 -3.93
N LEU A 32 21.77 23.19 -4.37
CA LEU A 32 22.09 22.25 -5.44
C LEU A 32 22.00 20.78 -5.01
N VAL A 33 22.33 20.45 -3.75
CA VAL A 33 22.18 19.11 -3.16
C VAL A 33 20.71 18.77 -2.95
N GLU A 34 19.90 19.74 -2.48
CA GLU A 34 18.43 19.59 -2.40
C GLU A 34 17.81 19.35 -3.78
N LYS A 35 18.24 20.10 -4.80
CA LYS A 35 17.74 19.93 -6.17
C LYS A 35 18.13 18.57 -6.77
N GLN A 36 19.33 18.08 -6.47
CA GLN A 36 19.78 16.75 -6.89
C GLN A 36 19.06 15.63 -6.13
N GLN A 37 18.78 15.81 -4.83
CA GLN A 37 17.98 14.88 -4.02
C GLN A 37 16.53 14.82 -4.50
N GLN A 38 15.92 15.96 -4.85
CA GLN A 38 14.58 16.01 -5.46
C GLN A 38 14.52 15.30 -6.82
N LEU A 39 15.56 15.42 -7.65
CA LEU A 39 15.65 14.71 -8.92
C LEU A 39 15.86 13.20 -8.75
N ASN A 40 16.58 12.78 -7.70
CA ASN A 40 16.70 11.35 -7.34
C ASN A 40 15.41 10.81 -6.72
N TYR A 41 14.64 11.62 -5.98
CA TYR A 41 13.32 11.28 -5.45
C TYR A 41 12.31 11.00 -6.57
N ALA A 42 12.47 11.64 -7.73
CA ALA A 42 11.66 11.36 -8.93
C ALA A 42 11.95 9.98 -9.57
N SER A 43 12.93 9.21 -9.06
CA SER A 43 13.17 7.81 -9.44
C SER A 43 12.57 6.80 -8.46
N GLU A 44 11.86 7.26 -7.43
CA GLU A 44 11.14 6.38 -6.49
C GLU A 44 9.95 5.71 -7.17
N ILE A 45 9.69 4.45 -6.81
CA ILE A 45 8.56 3.65 -7.28
C ILE A 45 7.28 4.46 -7.05
N GLN A 46 6.64 4.88 -8.14
CA GLN A 46 5.41 5.65 -8.06
C GLN A 46 4.25 4.71 -7.78
N MET A 47 3.56 4.96 -6.67
CA MET A 47 2.32 4.26 -6.37
C MET A 47 1.15 5.00 -7.02
N ALA A 48 0.16 4.24 -7.46
CA ALA A 48 -1.07 4.74 -8.05
C ALA A 48 -1.78 5.69 -7.08
N ASP A 49 -2.51 6.66 -7.62
CA ASP A 49 -3.20 7.64 -6.79
C ASP A 49 -4.51 7.11 -6.18
N ARG A 50 -5.14 7.95 -5.35
CA ARG A 50 -6.42 7.66 -4.70
C ARG A 50 -7.53 7.28 -5.69
N ALA A 51 -7.55 7.90 -6.88
CA ALA A 51 -8.62 7.74 -7.86
C ALA A 51 -8.49 6.39 -8.56
N TYR A 52 -7.26 5.99 -8.90
CA TYR A 52 -6.99 4.67 -9.41
C TYR A 52 -7.37 3.58 -8.40
N VAL A 53 -6.87 3.66 -7.17
CA VAL A 53 -7.14 2.66 -6.12
C VAL A 53 -8.64 2.54 -5.85
N GLU A 54 -9.35 3.67 -5.71
CA GLU A 54 -10.82 3.67 -5.58
C GLU A 54 -11.49 3.01 -6.78
N SER A 55 -11.11 3.38 -8.01
CA SER A 55 -11.74 2.85 -9.22
C SER A 55 -11.60 1.33 -9.35
N VAL A 56 -10.42 0.78 -9.05
CA VAL A 56 -10.14 -0.65 -9.08
C VAL A 56 -11.01 -1.37 -8.04
N LEU A 57 -11.03 -0.88 -6.79
CA LEU A 57 -11.82 -1.50 -5.73
C LEU A 57 -13.33 -1.44 -6.02
N LEU A 58 -13.82 -0.29 -6.49
CA LEU A 58 -15.23 -0.14 -6.89
C LEU A 58 -15.58 -1.07 -8.05
N GLN A 59 -14.68 -1.21 -9.04
CA GLN A 59 -14.90 -2.07 -10.20
C GLN A 59 -14.90 -3.55 -9.82
N ILE A 60 -13.89 -4.03 -9.10
CA ILE A 60 -13.72 -5.45 -8.72
C ILE A 60 -14.93 -5.93 -7.91
N PHE A 61 -15.30 -5.18 -6.87
CA PHE A 61 -16.37 -5.55 -5.94
C PHE A 61 -17.75 -4.97 -6.31
N ASN A 62 -17.85 -4.25 -7.44
CA ASN A 62 -19.07 -3.54 -7.88
C ASN A 62 -19.71 -2.69 -6.77
N ALA A 63 -18.88 -1.98 -6.00
CA ALA A 63 -19.30 -1.32 -4.76
C ALA A 63 -19.97 0.05 -5.01
N SER A 64 -20.01 0.55 -6.23
CA SER A 64 -20.64 1.82 -6.59
C SER A 64 -22.11 1.89 -6.15
N GLY A 65 -22.48 2.96 -5.45
CA GLY A 65 -23.84 3.16 -4.93
C GLY A 65 -24.24 2.26 -3.75
N THR A 66 -23.29 1.55 -3.16
CA THR A 66 -23.51 0.71 -1.96
C THR A 66 -22.85 1.32 -0.72
N SER A 67 -23.14 0.77 0.47
CA SER A 67 -22.43 1.13 1.71
C SER A 67 -20.91 0.89 1.61
N ALA A 68 -20.49 -0.03 0.75
CA ALA A 68 -19.07 -0.30 0.52
C ALA A 68 -18.33 0.88 -0.14
N ALA A 69 -19.00 1.60 -1.04
CA ALA A 69 -18.42 2.82 -1.61
C ALA A 69 -18.11 3.87 -0.54
N THR A 70 -18.93 3.96 0.51
CA THR A 70 -18.72 4.94 1.58
C THR A 70 -17.41 4.72 2.32
N TYR A 71 -17.08 3.47 2.70
CA TYR A 71 -15.82 3.22 3.38
C TYR A 71 -14.62 3.21 2.44
N ILE A 72 -14.78 2.82 1.17
CA ILE A 72 -13.71 2.99 0.16
C ILE A 72 -13.40 4.49 0.03
N GLN A 73 -14.42 5.34 -0.07
CA GLN A 73 -14.24 6.78 -0.16
C GLN A 73 -13.59 7.35 1.11
N SER A 74 -14.03 6.95 2.30
CA SER A 74 -13.50 7.50 3.56
C SER A 74 -12.11 7.01 3.93
N ASP A 75 -11.78 5.75 3.61
CA ASP A 75 -10.52 5.10 3.99
C ASP A 75 -9.47 5.12 2.84
N ILE A 76 -9.84 5.46 1.61
CA ILE A 76 -8.92 5.61 0.46
C ILE A 76 -8.99 7.02 -0.13
N TYR A 77 -10.13 7.38 -0.75
CA TYR A 77 -10.21 8.60 -1.57
C TYR A 77 -9.98 9.88 -0.76
N GLN A 78 -10.48 9.96 0.46
CA GLN A 78 -10.31 11.16 1.30
C GLN A 78 -8.98 11.18 2.07
N LYS A 79 -8.14 10.17 1.91
CA LYS A 79 -6.90 10.00 2.66
C LYS A 79 -5.71 10.62 1.94
N VAL A 80 -4.90 11.37 2.69
CA VAL A 80 -3.70 12.07 2.17
C VAL A 80 -2.57 11.09 1.85
N GLU A 81 -2.64 9.88 2.37
CA GLU A 81 -1.71 8.78 2.15
C GLU A 81 -1.72 8.24 0.72
N PHE A 82 -2.78 8.52 -0.04
CA PHE A 82 -2.95 8.13 -1.44
C PHE A 82 -2.75 9.31 -2.42
N GLY A 83 -2.32 10.48 -1.92
CA GLY A 83 -2.05 11.66 -2.75
C GLY A 83 -2.23 12.99 -2.01
N GLY A 84 -1.78 14.08 -2.64
CA GLY A 84 -2.00 15.46 -2.16
C GLY A 84 -3.33 16.05 -2.62
N ALA A 85 -3.70 17.25 -2.14
CA ALA A 85 -5.00 17.90 -2.42
C ALA A 85 -5.39 18.02 -3.92
N CYS A 86 -4.42 17.85 -4.83
CA CYS A 86 -4.61 17.73 -6.26
C CYS A 86 -3.97 16.42 -6.73
N ASP A 87 -4.72 15.58 -7.43
CA ASP A 87 -4.17 14.39 -8.08
C ASP A 87 -3.84 14.69 -9.55
N PHE A 88 -2.83 14.03 -10.10
CA PHE A 88 -2.36 14.26 -11.47
C PHE A 88 -3.44 13.99 -12.54
N TYR A 89 -4.40 13.09 -12.24
CA TYR A 89 -5.46 12.69 -13.17
C TYR A 89 -6.79 13.44 -12.97
N SER A 90 -6.87 14.44 -12.08
CA SER A 90 -8.12 15.21 -11.92
C SER A 90 -8.34 16.16 -13.09
N THR A 91 -9.38 15.93 -13.89
CA THR A 91 -9.80 16.81 -15.01
C THR A 91 -10.59 18.01 -14.50
N SER A 92 -10.33 19.21 -15.04
CA SER A 92 -11.06 20.50 -14.87
C SER A 92 -12.54 20.46 -15.32
N ASP A 93 -13.46 21.14 -14.58
CA ASP A 93 -14.90 21.24 -14.91
C ASP A 93 -15.16 22.34 -15.95
N LEU A 94 -14.13 23.11 -16.31
CA LEU A 94 -14.23 24.20 -17.26
C LEU A 94 -13.25 23.95 -18.40
N SER A 95 -13.65 23.13 -19.37
CA SER A 95 -12.99 22.93 -20.68
C SER A 95 -11.53 22.42 -20.63
N PRO A 96 -11.08 21.62 -21.62
CA PRO A 96 -9.67 21.17 -21.72
C PRO A 96 -8.63 22.29 -21.87
N THR A 97 -9.02 23.57 -21.91
CA THR A 97 -8.15 24.73 -22.15
C THR A 97 -7.89 25.62 -20.93
N THR A 98 -8.51 25.34 -19.78
CA THR A 98 -8.42 26.20 -18.59
C THR A 98 -8.00 25.36 -17.37
N VAL A 99 -6.83 25.70 -16.81
CA VAL A 99 -6.25 25.06 -15.63
C VAL A 99 -6.98 25.61 -14.40
N GLU A 100 -8.09 24.97 -14.02
CA GLU A 100 -8.69 25.17 -12.70
C GLU A 100 -9.38 23.88 -12.22
N PHE A 101 -9.15 23.54 -10.95
CA PHE A 101 -9.38 22.20 -10.38
C PHE A 101 -10.84 22.02 -9.90
N PRO A 102 -11.58 21.00 -10.33
CA PRO A 102 -12.99 20.85 -9.99
C PRO A 102 -13.19 19.72 -8.98
N ARG A 103 -13.01 20.13 -7.74
CA ARG A 103 -13.51 19.57 -6.49
C ARG A 103 -12.74 20.42 -5.52
N GLU A 104 -13.39 21.51 -5.11
CA GLU A 104 -12.80 22.61 -4.35
C GLU A 104 -11.79 22.09 -3.30
N GLN A 105 -10.51 22.46 -3.47
CA GLN A 105 -9.48 22.72 -2.45
C GLN A 105 -8.02 22.60 -2.93
N CYS A 106 -7.76 22.56 -4.25
CA CYS A 106 -6.38 22.77 -4.72
C CYS A 106 -5.81 24.15 -4.36
N TYR A 107 -6.66 25.17 -4.23
CA TYR A 107 -6.25 26.53 -3.89
C TYR A 107 -5.62 26.66 -2.48
N THR A 108 -6.05 25.82 -1.53
CA THR A 108 -5.52 25.78 -0.15
C THR A 108 -4.39 24.77 0.05
N GLY A 109 -4.09 23.95 -0.97
CA GLY A 109 -3.17 22.82 -0.89
C GLY A 109 -1.86 22.98 -1.68
N MET A 110 -1.57 24.15 -2.25
CA MET A 110 -0.38 24.42 -3.07
C MET A 110 0.98 24.22 -2.38
N GLY A 111 1.00 23.76 -1.12
CA GLY A 111 2.22 23.39 -0.38
C GLY A 111 2.17 21.97 0.22
N VAL A 112 1.13 21.18 -0.03
CA VAL A 112 1.05 19.80 0.44
C VAL A 112 1.87 18.93 -0.49
N VAL A 113 2.97 18.38 0.03
CA VAL A 113 3.82 17.43 -0.69
C VAL A 113 2.93 16.32 -1.22
N GLN A 114 2.82 16.22 -2.55
CA GLN A 114 2.31 15.01 -3.18
C GLN A 114 3.26 13.91 -2.74
N ASN A 115 2.76 12.99 -1.93
CA ASN A 115 3.54 11.88 -1.45
C ASN A 115 3.04 10.63 -2.19
N PRO A 116 3.45 10.42 -3.46
CA PRO A 116 3.15 9.19 -4.20
C PRO A 116 3.91 7.99 -3.62
N ASN A 117 4.60 8.18 -2.49
CA ASN A 117 5.49 7.21 -1.94
C ASN A 117 4.75 6.13 -1.19
N ASN A 118 5.35 4.96 -1.32
CA ASN A 118 5.05 3.82 -0.53
C ASN A 118 5.19 4.12 0.97
N ASN A 119 4.08 4.10 1.72
CA ASN A 119 4.09 4.35 3.16
C ASN A 119 3.25 3.31 3.93
N PRO A 120 3.64 2.97 5.18
CA PRO A 120 2.93 1.96 5.99
C PRO A 120 1.45 2.28 6.24
N MET A 121 1.08 3.56 6.30
CA MET A 121 -0.30 3.97 6.56
C MET A 121 -1.21 3.67 5.37
N ARG A 122 -0.73 3.90 4.14
CA ARG A 122 -1.40 3.51 2.90
C ARG A 122 -1.71 2.01 2.89
N TYR A 123 -0.74 1.16 3.24
CA TYR A 123 -0.97 -0.28 3.37
C TYR A 123 -2.03 -0.60 4.40
N SER A 124 -1.95 -0.02 5.59
CA SER A 124 -2.95 -0.25 6.65
C SER A 124 -4.37 0.11 6.19
N LEU A 125 -4.52 1.22 5.48
CA LEU A 125 -5.80 1.67 4.94
C LEU A 125 -6.31 0.73 3.83
N THR A 126 -5.46 0.34 2.89
CA THR A 126 -5.81 -0.64 1.86
C THR A 126 -6.20 -1.98 2.49
N THR A 127 -5.41 -2.51 3.43
CA THR A 127 -5.70 -3.75 4.15
C THR A 127 -7.05 -3.68 4.84
N LYS A 128 -7.33 -2.60 5.58
CA LYS A 128 -8.61 -2.39 6.26
C LYS A 128 -9.80 -2.40 5.29
N VAL A 129 -9.65 -1.79 4.12
CA VAL A 129 -10.71 -1.76 3.10
C VAL A 129 -10.89 -3.13 2.45
N CYS A 130 -9.79 -3.79 2.09
CA CYS A 130 -9.81 -5.15 1.54
C CYS A 130 -10.45 -6.14 2.51
N GLU A 131 -10.08 -6.12 3.79
CA GLU A 131 -10.69 -6.96 4.83
C GLU A 131 -12.20 -6.79 4.89
N ARG A 132 -12.69 -5.55 4.88
CA ARG A 132 -14.14 -5.26 4.85
C ARG A 132 -14.82 -5.77 3.60
N LEU A 133 -14.18 -5.64 2.44
CA LEU A 133 -14.74 -6.10 1.16
C LEU A 133 -14.83 -7.62 1.08
N VAL A 134 -13.83 -8.36 1.58
CA VAL A 134 -13.84 -9.83 1.50
C VAL A 134 -14.78 -10.48 2.52
N VAL A 135 -15.11 -9.82 3.63
CA VAL A 135 -16.11 -10.34 4.58
C VAL A 135 -17.55 -9.97 4.20
N ASP A 136 -17.74 -8.98 3.31
CA ASP A 136 -19.06 -8.65 2.77
C ASP A 136 -19.48 -9.69 1.72
N SER A 137 -20.46 -10.53 2.09
CA SER A 137 -20.96 -11.62 1.25
C SER A 137 -21.51 -11.12 -0.08
N ALA A 138 -22.19 -9.96 -0.10
CA ALA A 138 -22.75 -9.41 -1.33
C ALA A 138 -21.65 -8.96 -2.30
N ARG A 139 -20.51 -8.48 -1.77
CA ARG A 139 -19.34 -8.12 -2.60
C ARG A 139 -18.62 -9.38 -3.10
N MET A 140 -18.47 -10.38 -2.24
CA MET A 140 -17.85 -11.64 -2.64
C MET A 140 -18.71 -12.44 -3.64
N ASP A 141 -20.04 -12.32 -3.61
CA ASP A 141 -20.91 -12.90 -4.64
C ASP A 141 -20.68 -12.26 -6.01
N VAL A 142 -20.40 -10.96 -6.08
CA VAL A 142 -20.01 -10.29 -7.33
C VAL A 142 -18.67 -10.84 -7.84
N VAL A 143 -17.68 -10.95 -6.95
CA VAL A 143 -16.36 -11.49 -7.30
C VAL A 143 -16.48 -12.94 -7.79
N LYS A 144 -17.28 -13.76 -7.10
CA LYS A 144 -17.61 -15.14 -7.49
C LYS A 144 -18.15 -15.20 -8.91
N ALA A 145 -19.13 -14.35 -9.26
CA ALA A 145 -19.72 -14.33 -10.60
C ALA A 145 -18.73 -13.93 -11.71
N LYS A 146 -17.68 -13.18 -11.37
CA LYS A 146 -16.60 -12.83 -12.32
C LYS A 146 -15.60 -13.98 -12.52
N ILE A 147 -15.38 -14.78 -11.49
CA ILE A 147 -14.43 -15.90 -11.52
C ILE A 147 -15.10 -17.17 -12.04
N PHE A 148 -16.37 -17.42 -11.72
CA PHE A 148 -17.06 -18.69 -11.95
C PHE A 148 -18.31 -18.53 -12.80
N SER A 149 -18.42 -19.34 -13.85
CA SER A 149 -19.57 -19.30 -14.77
C SER A 149 -20.85 -19.87 -14.17
N ASN A 150 -20.75 -20.74 -13.16
CA ASN A 150 -21.89 -21.34 -12.46
C ASN A 150 -22.27 -20.61 -11.16
N ASN A 151 -21.57 -19.52 -10.82
CA ASN A 151 -21.76 -18.75 -9.59
C ASN A 151 -21.68 -19.58 -8.29
N GLN A 152 -20.86 -20.64 -8.27
CA GLN A 152 -20.59 -21.46 -7.08
C GLN A 152 -19.12 -21.38 -6.68
N TRP A 153 -18.84 -21.51 -5.38
CA TRP A 153 -17.46 -21.56 -4.88
C TRP A 153 -16.84 -22.93 -5.17
N GLU A 154 -16.03 -22.99 -6.22
CA GLU A 154 -15.25 -24.18 -6.58
C GLU A 154 -13.87 -24.16 -5.92
N ALA A 155 -13.22 -25.31 -5.84
CA ALA A 155 -11.84 -25.40 -5.38
C ALA A 155 -10.91 -24.59 -6.32
N PRO A 156 -9.88 -23.88 -5.81
CA PRO A 156 -8.98 -23.10 -6.64
C PRO A 156 -8.24 -23.94 -7.69
N SER A 157 -8.62 -23.73 -8.94
CA SER A 157 -7.92 -24.23 -10.14
C SER A 157 -7.04 -23.15 -10.74
N ASP A 158 -6.08 -23.55 -11.57
CA ASP A 158 -5.20 -22.64 -12.29
C ASP A 158 -6.02 -21.63 -13.11
N ALA A 159 -7.06 -22.09 -13.81
CA ALA A 159 -7.93 -21.24 -14.61
C ALA A 159 -8.78 -20.25 -13.77
N SER A 160 -9.27 -20.66 -12.60
CA SER A 160 -9.98 -19.73 -11.70
C SER A 160 -9.03 -18.72 -11.06
N ILE A 161 -7.80 -19.11 -10.73
CA ILE A 161 -6.80 -18.20 -10.17
C ILE A 161 -6.37 -17.18 -11.20
N GLN A 162 -6.13 -17.57 -12.45
CA GLN A 162 -5.82 -16.62 -13.53
C GLN A 162 -6.96 -15.61 -13.74
N ARG A 163 -8.22 -16.06 -13.69
CA ARG A 163 -9.37 -15.16 -13.75
C ARG A 163 -9.41 -14.19 -12.57
N ALA A 164 -9.21 -14.67 -11.35
CA ALA A 164 -9.15 -13.83 -10.16
C ALA A 164 -7.98 -12.82 -10.20
N TRP A 165 -6.81 -13.28 -10.65
CA TRP A 165 -5.61 -12.47 -10.84
C TRP A 165 -5.84 -11.31 -11.80
N SER A 166 -6.49 -11.59 -12.94
CA SER A 166 -6.80 -10.57 -13.95
C SER A 166 -7.73 -9.45 -13.47
N LEU A 167 -8.41 -9.63 -12.32
CA LEU A 167 -9.20 -8.57 -11.70
C LEU A 167 -8.32 -7.45 -11.14
N PHE A 168 -7.13 -7.79 -10.63
CA PHE A 168 -6.18 -6.83 -10.06
C PHE A 168 -5.03 -6.51 -11.03
N PHE A 169 -4.63 -7.47 -11.85
CA PHE A 169 -3.48 -7.38 -12.76
C PHE A 169 -3.94 -7.65 -14.21
N PRO A 170 -4.63 -6.72 -14.87
CA PRO A 170 -5.29 -6.99 -16.16
C PRO A 170 -4.32 -7.26 -17.33
N ILE A 171 -3.05 -6.85 -17.21
CA ILE A 171 -2.04 -6.97 -18.27
C ILE A 171 -1.17 -8.22 -18.07
N GLU A 172 -1.06 -8.72 -16.84
CA GLU A 172 -0.12 -9.75 -16.45
C GLU A 172 -0.84 -11.06 -16.11
N SER A 173 -0.30 -12.18 -16.59
CA SER A 173 -0.72 -13.50 -16.14
C SER A 173 0.04 -13.90 -14.88
N ALA A 174 -0.64 -14.52 -13.92
CA ALA A 174 0.03 -15.05 -12.74
C ALA A 174 1.09 -16.09 -13.14
N SER A 175 2.30 -15.98 -12.59
CA SER A 175 3.34 -16.98 -12.83
C SER A 175 2.93 -18.34 -12.24
N PRO A 176 3.45 -19.48 -12.73
CA PRO A 176 3.14 -20.80 -12.17
C PRO A 176 3.47 -20.91 -10.68
N ALA A 177 4.49 -20.18 -10.19
CA ALA A 177 4.83 -20.12 -8.78
C ALA A 177 3.73 -19.42 -7.96
N VAL A 178 3.29 -18.25 -8.42
CA VAL A 178 2.19 -17.50 -7.77
C VAL A 178 0.90 -18.32 -7.77
N VAL A 179 0.56 -18.98 -8.88
CA VAL A 179 -0.62 -19.86 -8.94
C VAL A 179 -0.50 -20.99 -7.92
N LYS A 180 0.67 -21.62 -7.81
CA LYS A 180 0.91 -22.68 -6.82
C LYS A 180 0.74 -22.17 -5.39
N ASP A 181 1.30 -21.00 -5.06
CA ASP A 181 1.23 -20.43 -3.72
C ASP A 181 -0.20 -20.03 -3.35
N LEU A 182 -0.96 -19.45 -4.29
CA LEU A 182 -2.37 -19.14 -4.09
C LEU A 182 -3.23 -20.40 -3.91
N LYS A 183 -2.89 -21.52 -4.57
CA LYS A 183 -3.58 -22.81 -4.32
C LYS A 183 -3.30 -23.35 -2.93
N ALA A 184 -2.09 -23.16 -2.40
CA ALA A 184 -1.73 -23.63 -1.06
C ALA A 184 -2.56 -22.95 0.04
N ILE A 185 -3.13 -21.76 -0.20
CA ILE A 185 -4.09 -21.13 0.71
C ILE A 185 -5.35 -21.99 0.90
N ALA A 186 -5.76 -22.75 -0.12
CA ALA A 186 -6.91 -23.65 -0.02
C ALA A 186 -6.68 -24.78 0.98
N ASP A 187 -5.44 -25.27 1.13
CA ASP A 187 -5.09 -26.40 1.99
C ASP A 187 -5.23 -26.07 3.48
N VAL A 188 -5.17 -24.79 3.84
CA VAL A 188 -5.29 -24.29 5.21
C VAL A 188 -6.65 -23.67 5.51
N SER A 189 -7.54 -23.59 4.52
CA SER A 189 -8.86 -22.95 4.65
C SER A 189 -9.96 -23.95 5.04
N SER A 190 -11.02 -23.46 5.68
CA SER A 190 -12.12 -24.32 6.17
C SER A 190 -13.08 -24.81 5.08
N GLY A 191 -12.98 -24.25 3.87
CA GLY A 191 -13.76 -24.61 2.69
C GLY A 191 -13.46 -23.68 1.51
N ASN A 192 -14.09 -23.92 0.35
CA ASN A 192 -13.81 -23.16 -0.87
C ASN A 192 -14.08 -21.67 -0.73
N GLU A 193 -15.19 -21.27 -0.09
CA GLU A 193 -15.52 -19.86 0.10
C GLU A 193 -14.44 -19.14 0.93
N ASP A 194 -14.02 -19.77 2.03
CA ASP A 194 -12.99 -19.25 2.92
C ASP A 194 -11.63 -19.15 2.21
N ALA A 195 -11.29 -20.17 1.42
CA ALA A 195 -10.11 -20.15 0.55
C ALA A 195 -10.15 -18.95 -0.41
N TRP A 196 -11.29 -18.69 -1.06
CA TRP A 196 -11.43 -17.56 -1.97
C TRP A 196 -11.39 -16.22 -1.27
N LYS A 197 -11.96 -16.08 -0.06
CA LYS A 197 -11.81 -14.87 0.75
C LYS A 197 -10.34 -14.57 1.04
N ASN A 198 -9.56 -15.58 1.41
CA ASN A 198 -8.14 -15.45 1.69
C ASN A 198 -7.30 -15.16 0.42
N ILE A 199 -7.61 -15.82 -0.69
CA ILE A 199 -6.96 -15.61 -1.98
C ILE A 199 -7.22 -14.18 -2.50
N ILE A 200 -8.48 -13.73 -2.47
CA ILE A 200 -8.86 -12.38 -2.90
C ILE A 200 -8.28 -11.32 -1.95
N LEU A 201 -8.27 -11.57 -0.64
CA LEU A 201 -7.62 -10.68 0.32
C LEU A 201 -6.13 -10.53 0.00
N THR A 202 -5.43 -11.65 -0.24
CA THR A 202 -4.00 -11.67 -0.57
C THR A 202 -3.68 -10.82 -1.80
N MET A 203 -4.47 -10.95 -2.87
CA MET A 203 -4.30 -10.11 -4.06
C MET A 203 -4.66 -8.64 -3.80
N CYS A 204 -5.75 -8.38 -3.08
CA CYS A 204 -6.22 -7.03 -2.79
C CYS A 204 -5.20 -6.21 -1.98
N ILE A 205 -4.53 -6.81 -1.00
CA ILE A 205 -3.53 -6.12 -0.18
C ILE A 205 -2.14 -6.05 -0.83
N SER A 206 -1.92 -6.74 -1.95
CA SER A 206 -0.64 -6.68 -2.66
C SER A 206 -0.37 -5.24 -3.13
N PRO A 207 0.83 -4.67 -2.91
CA PRO A 207 1.19 -3.39 -3.50
C PRO A 207 1.35 -3.45 -5.01
N GLU A 208 1.62 -4.62 -5.59
CA GLU A 208 2.10 -4.72 -6.98
C GLU A 208 1.11 -4.15 -7.99
N TRP A 209 -0.21 -4.35 -7.79
CA TRP A 209 -1.22 -3.79 -8.68
C TRP A 209 -1.38 -2.27 -8.53
N GLN A 210 -0.80 -1.69 -7.47
CA GLN A 210 -0.77 -0.25 -7.23
C GLN A 210 0.52 0.40 -7.71
N VAL A 211 1.47 -0.33 -8.29
CA VAL A 211 2.72 0.25 -8.83
C VAL A 211 2.48 0.65 -10.29
N LEU A 212 2.90 1.87 -10.67
CA LEU A 212 2.81 2.40 -12.04
C LEU A 212 4.17 2.41 -12.76
#